data_AF-A0A1W9N8L4-F1
#
_entry.id   AF-A0A1W9N8L4-F1
#
_cell.length_a   1.000
_cell.length_b   1.000
_cell.length_c   1.000
_cell.angle_alpha   90.00
_cell.angle_beta   90.00
_cell.angle_gamma   90.00
#
_symmetry.space_group_name_H-M   'P 1'
#
loop_
_entity.id
_entity.type
_entity.pdbx_description
1 polymer ?
#
loop_
_entity_poly.entity_id
_entity_poly.type
_entity_poly.pdbx_seq_one_letter_code
_entity_poly.pdbx_strand_id
1 'polypeptide(L)'
;MNGDLFRAWKKSKKNRGRESYQSMAADVREVMARLIPAPRAMAKEIADYFITVPFDEDVLYRAEEIVNLFTAEWSREDSLLNDGDWDFIKEMINAWALEMDMDIVTNVMRATVESGNL
;
A
#
# COMPACT_ATOMS: atom_id res chain seq x y z
N MET A 1 14.00 3.48 0.53
CA MET A 1 13.08 3.07 1.61
C MET A 1 12.48 4.31 2.26
N ASN A 2 11.29 4.69 1.81
CA ASN A 2 10.50 5.77 2.38
C ASN A 2 9.73 5.24 3.61
N GLY A 3 10.41 5.18 4.76
CA GLY A 3 9.84 4.74 6.04
C GLY A 3 8.82 5.70 6.65
N ASP A 4 8.00 6.36 5.84
CA ASP A 4 6.97 7.33 6.24
C ASP A 4 5.80 6.63 6.94
N LEU A 5 5.42 5.42 6.51
CA LEU A 5 4.42 4.59 7.20
C LEU A 5 4.91 4.15 8.58
N PHE A 6 6.16 3.69 8.68
CA PHE A 6 6.78 3.37 9.96
C PHE A 6 6.88 4.58 10.90
N ARG A 7 7.20 5.76 10.35
CA ARG A 7 7.20 7.01 11.13
C ARG A 7 5.79 7.36 11.61
N ALA A 8 4.77 7.22 10.77
CA ALA A 8 3.38 7.45 11.14
C ALA A 8 2.91 6.49 12.24
N TRP A 9 3.20 5.20 12.10
CA TRP A 9 2.90 4.18 13.10
C TRP A 9 3.60 4.44 14.44
N LYS A 10 4.93 4.68 14.43
CA LYS A 10 5.71 5.00 15.64
C LYS A 10 5.18 6.26 16.34
N LYS A 11 4.82 7.29 15.57
CA LYS A 11 4.22 8.52 16.10
C LYS A 11 2.85 8.26 16.75
N SER A 12 1.98 7.49 16.09
CA SER A 12 0.66 7.16 16.61
C SER A 12 0.76 6.31 17.90
N LYS A 13 1.64 5.31 17.90
CA LYS A 13 1.96 4.47 19.07
C LYS A 13 2.49 5.28 20.26
N LYS A 14 3.37 6.27 20.01
CA LYS A 14 3.94 7.13 21.06
C LYS A 14 2.92 8.08 21.67
N ASN A 15 2.01 8.62 20.86
CA ASN A 15 1.05 9.63 21.31
C ASN A 15 -0.14 9.06 22.09
N ARG A 16 -0.46 7.77 21.92
CA ARG A 16 -1.73 7.19 22.41
C ARG A 16 -1.58 5.98 23.34
N GLY A 17 -0.37 5.50 23.62
CA GLY A 17 -0.20 4.26 24.41
C GLY A 17 -0.91 3.06 23.74
N ARG A 18 -1.32 2.05 24.53
CA ARG A 18 -2.06 0.85 24.08
C ARG A 18 -3.53 1.13 23.70
N GLU A 19 -3.91 2.36 23.35
CA GLU A 19 -5.27 2.65 22.86
C GLU A 19 -5.50 2.07 21.45
N SER A 20 -6.78 1.75 21.19
CA SER A 20 -7.28 0.85 20.13
C SER A 20 -6.50 0.88 18.82
N TYR A 21 -6.00 -0.30 18.39
CA TYR A 21 -5.43 -0.55 17.07
C TYR A 21 -6.25 0.05 15.91
N GLN A 22 -7.55 0.25 16.10
CA GLN A 22 -8.43 0.88 15.11
C GLN A 22 -8.05 2.34 14.84
N SER A 23 -7.74 3.13 15.87
CA SER A 23 -7.35 4.53 15.68
C SER A 23 -5.97 4.64 15.05
N MET A 24 -5.05 3.74 15.39
CA MET A 24 -3.72 3.69 14.78
C MET A 24 -3.83 3.29 13.30
N ALA A 25 -4.66 2.29 12.98
CA ALA A 25 -4.92 1.89 11.60
C ALA A 25 -5.50 3.05 10.78
N ALA A 26 -6.47 3.79 11.32
CA ALA A 26 -7.04 4.96 10.63
C ALA A 26 -5.98 6.02 10.28
N ASP A 27 -5.08 6.33 11.22
CA ASP A 27 -3.97 7.28 10.98
C ASP A 27 -3.02 6.76 9.88
N VAL A 28 -2.65 5.47 9.92
CA VAL A 28 -1.73 4.85 8.96
C VAL A 28 -2.35 4.75 7.57
N ARG A 29 -3.63 4.34 7.47
CA ARG A 29 -4.37 4.30 6.19
C ARG A 29 -4.46 5.66 5.55
N GLU A 30 -4.72 6.68 6.35
CA GLU A 30 -4.81 8.05 5.86
C GLU A 30 -3.47 8.53 5.29
N VAL A 31 -2.35 8.18 5.92
CA VAL A 31 -1.01 8.46 5.40
C VAL A 31 -0.75 7.68 4.11
N MET A 32 -1.00 6.37 4.10
CA MET A 32 -0.82 5.53 2.90
C MET A 32 -1.59 6.07 1.70
N ALA A 33 -2.88 6.39 1.89
CA ALA A 33 -3.74 6.92 0.83
C ALA A 33 -3.35 8.33 0.35
N ARG A 34 -2.43 9.04 1.03
CA ARG A 34 -1.84 10.31 0.54
C ARG A 34 -0.54 10.08 -0.23
N LEU A 35 0.19 9.02 0.11
CA LEU A 35 1.46 8.70 -0.53
C LEU A 35 1.25 8.04 -1.89
N ILE A 36 0.15 7.31 -2.08
CA ILE A 36 -0.19 6.68 -3.35
C ILE A 36 -0.60 7.76 -4.38
N PRO A 37 0.13 7.92 -5.50
CA PRO A 37 -0.22 8.84 -6.58
C PRO A 37 -1.38 8.31 -7.45
N ALA A 38 -2.53 8.01 -6.85
CA ALA A 38 -3.71 7.50 -7.54
C ALA A 38 -4.98 8.29 -7.14
N PRO A 39 -6.10 8.13 -7.85
CA PRO A 39 -7.38 8.70 -7.42
C PRO A 39 -7.66 8.38 -5.95
N ARG A 40 -8.12 9.39 -5.20
CA ARG A 40 -8.23 9.30 -3.73
C ARG A 40 -9.12 8.15 -3.26
N ALA A 41 -10.16 7.81 -4.02
CA ALA A 41 -11.04 6.68 -3.72
C ALA A 41 -10.29 5.34 -3.81
N MET A 42 -9.57 5.12 -4.92
CA MET A 42 -8.69 3.96 -5.12
C MET A 42 -7.62 3.87 -4.02
N ALA A 43 -6.94 4.98 -3.72
CA ALA A 43 -5.88 5.01 -2.71
C ALA A 43 -6.39 4.65 -1.30
N LYS A 44 -7.63 5.01 -0.98
CA LYS A 44 -8.29 4.61 0.28
C LYS A 44 -8.62 3.12 0.30
N GLU A 45 -9.15 2.60 -0.80
CA GLU A 45 -9.49 1.17 -0.92
C GLU A 45 -8.24 0.29 -0.79
N ILE A 46 -7.15 0.68 -1.43
CA ILE A 46 -5.84 0.03 -1.25
C ILE A 46 -5.40 0.09 0.21
N ALA A 47 -5.49 1.26 0.86
CA ALA A 47 -5.09 1.40 2.25
C ALA A 47 -5.94 0.55 3.21
N ASP A 48 -7.25 0.43 2.95
CA ASP A 48 -8.14 -0.42 3.74
C ASP A 48 -7.82 -1.92 3.58
N TYR A 49 -7.41 -2.35 2.39
CA TYR A 49 -6.98 -3.73 2.14
C TYR A 49 -5.68 -4.07 2.87
N PHE A 50 -4.65 -3.22 2.74
CA PHE A 50 -3.32 -3.53 3.27
C PHE A 50 -3.14 -3.24 4.76
N ILE A 51 -3.93 -2.36 5.38
CA ILE A 51 -3.81 -2.04 6.81
C ILE A 51 -4.98 -2.67 7.58
N THR A 52 -4.83 -3.94 7.97
CA THR A 52 -5.82 -4.68 8.78
C THR A 52 -5.72 -4.34 10.27
N VAL A 53 -6.70 -4.76 11.07
CA VAL A 53 -6.67 -4.59 12.55
C VAL A 53 -6.85 -5.96 13.22
N PRO A 54 -5.98 -6.35 14.17
CA PRO A 54 -4.70 -5.71 14.51
C PRO A 54 -3.70 -5.83 13.34
N PHE A 55 -2.65 -5.01 13.38
CA PHE A 55 -1.53 -5.10 12.45
C PHE A 55 -0.20 -5.04 13.21
N ASP A 56 0.82 -5.64 12.62
CA ASP A 56 2.19 -5.70 13.09
C ASP A 56 3.14 -5.04 12.07
N GLU A 57 4.45 -5.29 12.23
CA GLU A 57 5.47 -4.71 11.36
C GLU A 57 5.42 -5.31 9.94
N ASP A 58 5.07 -6.58 9.78
CA ASP A 58 4.98 -7.25 8.47
C ASP A 58 3.87 -6.63 7.61
N VAL A 59 2.74 -6.31 8.23
CA VAL A 59 1.65 -5.56 7.56
C VAL A 59 2.13 -4.17 7.12
N LEU A 60 2.94 -3.48 7.92
CA LEU A 60 3.49 -2.18 7.57
C LEU A 60 4.53 -2.26 6.44
N TYR A 61 5.38 -3.30 6.44
CA TYR A 61 6.34 -3.53 5.37
C TYR A 61 5.63 -3.83 4.04
N ARG A 62 4.61 -4.70 4.04
CA ARG A 62 3.77 -4.96 2.86
C ARG A 62 3.09 -3.68 2.36
N ALA A 63 2.51 -2.88 3.25
CA ALA A 63 1.91 -1.60 2.87
C ALA A 63 2.93 -0.60 2.30
N GLU A 64 4.17 -0.58 2.80
CA GLU A 64 5.26 0.24 2.25
C GLU A 64 5.66 -0.23 0.85
N GLU A 65 5.70 -1.54 0.60
CA GLU A 65 5.93 -2.07 -0.75
C GLU A 65 4.89 -1.60 -1.75
N ILE A 66 3.62 -1.49 -1.34
CA ILE A 66 2.56 -0.96 -2.20
C ILE A 66 2.75 0.51 -2.49
N VAL A 67 3.14 1.31 -1.50
CA VAL A 67 3.49 2.72 -1.75
C VAL A 67 4.63 2.80 -2.77
N ASN A 68 5.70 2.03 -2.55
CA ASN A 68 6.85 1.97 -3.45
C ASN A 68 6.46 1.51 -4.86
N LEU A 69 5.48 0.60 -4.98
CA LEU A 69 5.01 0.08 -6.27
C LEU A 69 4.37 1.21 -7.10
N PHE A 70 3.50 2.00 -6.47
CA PHE A 70 2.83 3.10 -7.14
C PHE A 70 3.75 4.31 -7.38
N THR A 71 4.86 4.44 -6.65
CA THR A 71 5.88 5.48 -6.89
C THR A 71 7.04 5.01 -7.79
N ALA A 72 6.96 3.79 -8.34
CA ALA A 72 8.01 3.16 -9.15
C ALA A 72 9.36 3.00 -8.42
N GLU A 73 9.33 2.90 -7.09
CA GLU A 73 10.49 2.64 -6.22
C GLU A 73 10.56 1.17 -5.74
N TRP A 74 9.57 0.34 -6.10
CA TRP A 74 9.50 -1.06 -5.67
C TRP A 74 10.53 -1.95 -6.38
N SER A 75 11.06 -2.91 -5.62
CA SER A 75 11.93 -3.98 -6.11
C SER A 75 11.41 -5.33 -5.68
N ARG A 76 11.58 -6.34 -6.53
CA ARG A 76 11.14 -7.72 -6.26
C ARG A 76 11.95 -8.43 -5.17
N GLU A 77 13.20 -8.03 -4.97
CA GLU A 77 14.09 -8.65 -3.99
C GLU A 77 13.48 -8.54 -2.58
N ASP A 78 13.36 -9.68 -1.90
CA ASP A 78 12.75 -9.81 -0.56
C ASP A 78 11.32 -9.28 -0.41
N SER A 79 10.55 -9.23 -1.52
CA SER A 79 9.16 -8.77 -1.49
C SER A 79 8.29 -9.64 -0.58
N LEU A 80 7.51 -8.99 0.28
CA LEU A 80 6.52 -9.60 1.16
C LEU A 80 5.13 -9.70 0.52
N LEU A 81 4.96 -9.23 -0.72
CA LEU A 81 3.70 -9.33 -1.45
C LEU A 81 3.44 -10.77 -1.88
N ASN A 82 2.23 -11.27 -1.61
CA ASN A 82 1.78 -12.59 -2.05
C ASN A 82 0.85 -12.51 -3.26
N ASP A 83 0.47 -13.66 -3.81
CA ASP A 83 -0.37 -13.73 -5.02
C ASP A 83 -1.71 -13.01 -4.87
N GLY A 84 -2.34 -13.09 -3.69
CA GLY A 84 -3.60 -12.39 -3.40
C GLY A 84 -3.44 -10.87 -3.41
N ASP A 85 -2.26 -10.36 -3.03
CA ASP A 85 -1.96 -8.92 -3.12
C ASP A 85 -1.89 -8.47 -4.57
N TRP A 86 -1.22 -9.26 -5.42
CA TRP A 86 -1.08 -8.98 -6.84
C TRP A 86 -2.40 -9.05 -7.58
N ASP A 87 -3.25 -10.04 -7.27
CA ASP A 87 -4.60 -10.15 -7.82
C ASP A 87 -5.45 -8.92 -7.46
N PHE A 88 -5.44 -8.52 -6.20
CA PHE A 88 -6.13 -7.30 -5.74
C PHE A 88 -5.62 -6.06 -6.48
N ILE A 89 -4.29 -5.87 -6.58
CA ILE A 89 -3.71 -4.71 -7.28
C ILE A 89 -4.14 -4.70 -8.76
N LYS A 90 -4.12 -5.86 -9.43
CA LYS A 90 -4.53 -5.99 -10.83
C LYS A 90 -6.01 -5.63 -11.02
N GLU A 91 -6.89 -6.11 -10.16
CA GLU A 91 -8.31 -5.75 -10.18
C GLU A 91 -8.51 -4.25 -9.96
N MET A 92 -7.82 -3.67 -8.98
CA MET A 92 -7.86 -2.24 -8.69
C MET A 92 -7.39 -1.41 -9.89
N ILE A 93 -6.26 -1.76 -10.51
CA ILE A 93 -5.77 -1.06 -11.70
C ILE A 93 -6.78 -1.19 -12.84
N ASN A 94 -7.31 -2.37 -13.11
CA ASN A 94 -8.28 -2.55 -14.20
C ASN A 94 -9.58 -1.76 -13.97
N ALA A 95 -10.04 -1.64 -12.72
CA ALA A 95 -11.23 -0.87 -12.37
C ALA A 95 -11.02 0.65 -12.54
N TRP A 96 -9.80 1.14 -12.27
CA TRP A 96 -9.50 2.58 -12.23
C TRP A 96 -8.60 3.07 -13.38
N ALA A 97 -8.22 2.21 -14.32
CA ALA A 97 -7.23 2.51 -15.37
C ALA A 97 -7.56 3.76 -16.19
N LEU A 98 -8.85 4.03 -16.46
CA LEU A 98 -9.27 5.20 -17.23
C LEU A 98 -9.08 6.53 -16.48
N GLU A 99 -8.95 6.49 -15.16
CA GLU A 99 -8.80 7.66 -14.28
C GLU A 99 -7.36 7.86 -13.80
N MET A 100 -6.49 6.90 -14.06
CA MET A 100 -5.10 6.91 -13.62
C MET A 100 -4.16 7.47 -14.69
N ASP A 101 -3.01 7.96 -14.24
CA ASP A 101 -1.89 8.26 -15.13
C ASP A 101 -1.41 6.97 -15.81
N MET A 102 -1.30 6.99 -17.13
CA MET A 102 -0.89 5.83 -17.93
C MET A 102 0.51 5.33 -17.61
N ASP A 103 1.42 6.20 -17.16
CA ASP A 103 2.76 5.79 -16.74
C ASP A 103 2.70 4.94 -15.48
N ILE A 104 1.82 5.31 -14.54
CA ILE A 104 1.58 4.54 -13.31
C ILE A 104 0.94 3.20 -13.65
N VAL A 105 -0.10 3.19 -14.49
CA VAL A 105 -0.75 1.96 -14.95
C VAL A 105 0.28 1.02 -15.59
N THR A 106 1.11 1.55 -16.48
CA THR A 106 2.16 0.78 -17.17
C THR A 106 3.18 0.20 -16.20
N ASN A 107 3.64 1.00 -15.23
CA ASN A 107 4.62 0.57 -14.24
C ASN A 107 4.07 -0.55 -13.35
N VAL A 108 2.86 -0.39 -12.83
CA VAL A 108 2.22 -1.38 -11.95
C VAL A 108 1.91 -2.68 -12.71
N MET A 109 1.40 -2.58 -13.94
CA MET A 109 1.11 -3.76 -14.77
C MET A 109 2.37 -4.53 -15.15
N ARG A 110 3.46 -3.82 -15.49
CA ARG A 110 4.76 -4.47 -15.74
C ARG A 110 5.24 -5.25 -14.51
N ALA A 111 5.22 -4.62 -13.34
CA ALA A 111 5.63 -5.27 -12.10
C ALA A 111 4.74 -6.49 -11.78
N THR A 112 3.44 -6.39 -12.01
CA THR A 112 2.49 -7.49 -11.82
C THR A 112 2.83 -8.68 -12.72
N VAL A 113 3.12 -8.43 -14.00
CA VAL A 113 3.52 -9.47 -14.97
C VAL A 113 4.86 -10.11 -14.57
N GLU A 114 5.86 -9.29 -14.21
CA GLU A 114 7.18 -9.77 -13.81
C GLU A 114 7.14 -10.60 -12.53
N SER A 115 6.23 -10.30 -11.60
CA SER A 115 6.08 -11.01 -10.32
C SER A 115 5.66 -12.49 -10.45
N GLY A 116 5.17 -12.93 -11.63
CA GLY A 116 4.90 -14.34 -11.92
C GLY A 116 3.44 -14.79 -11.80
N ASN A 117 2.48 -13.86 -11.75
CA ASN A 117 1.04 -14.17 -11.79
C ASN A 117 0.46 -14.24 -13.23
N LEU A 118 1.19 -14.89 -14.13
CA LEU A 118 0.76 -15.28 -15.48
C LEU A 118 1.16 -16.72 -15.79
#